data_AF-A0A5D4G0H5-F1
#
_entry.id   AF-A0A5D4G0H5-F1
#
_cell.length_a   1.000
_cell.length_b   1.000
_cell.length_c   1.000
_cell.angle_alpha   90.00
_cell.angle_beta   90.00
_cell.angle_gamma   90.00
#
_symmetry.space_group_name_H-M   'P 1'
#
loop_
_entity.id
_entity.type
_entity.pdbx_description
1 polymer ?
#
loop_
_entity_poly.entity_id
_entity_poly.type
_entity_poly.pdbx_seq_one_letter_code
_entity_poly.pdbx_strand_id
1 'polypeptide(L)'
;MGLYDPCAELSPIDITVEGATATSPHHIMLFHKDQYLGTATPEPRSFAPDMKLLNTQTVSVTYYYAKPGDPKDQPSGRAHVNFIWDHAKKKVIMDGNLPPRG
;
A
#
# COMPACT_ATOMS: atom_id res chain seq x y z
N MET A 1 -9.24 -8.23 11.58
CA MET A 1 -7.82 -8.36 11.97
C MET A 1 -7.03 -7.43 11.06
N GLY A 2 -6.40 -6.41 11.62
CA GLY A 2 -5.54 -5.50 10.86
C GLY A 2 -4.17 -6.13 10.61
N LEU A 3 -3.45 -5.62 9.61
CA LEU A 3 -2.04 -5.96 9.37
C LEU A 3 -1.09 -5.16 10.28
N TYR A 4 -1.64 -4.28 11.11
CA TYR A 4 -0.85 -3.50 12.04
C TYR A 4 -0.35 -4.36 13.19
N ASP A 5 0.95 -4.34 13.40
CA ASP A 5 1.63 -4.92 14.55
C ASP A 5 2.66 -3.89 15.06
N PRO A 6 2.52 -3.37 16.29
CA PRO A 6 3.45 -2.40 16.86
C PRO A 6 4.82 -2.99 17.18
N CYS A 7 4.98 -4.32 17.13
CA CYS A 7 6.25 -5.02 17.35
C CYS A 7 6.95 -5.42 16.05
N ALA A 8 6.25 -5.39 14.90
CA ALA A 8 6.83 -5.75 13.62
C ALA A 8 7.87 -4.73 13.13
N GLU A 9 8.84 -5.20 12.34
CA GLU A 9 9.82 -4.33 11.71
C GLU A 9 9.22 -3.51 10.57
N LEU A 10 8.14 -3.98 9.97
CA LEU A 10 7.33 -3.19 9.07
C LEU A 10 5.85 -3.58 9.21
N SER A 11 5.00 -2.60 9.49
CA SER A 11 3.56 -2.79 9.55
C SER A 11 2.82 -1.69 8.76
N PRO A 12 1.75 -2.04 8.01
CA PRO A 12 0.98 -1.09 7.24
C PRO A 12 -0.37 -0.76 7.91
N ILE A 13 -0.87 0.43 7.62
CA ILE A 13 -2.27 0.82 7.84
C ILE A 13 -2.80 1.41 6.54
N ASP A 14 -3.93 0.91 6.05
CA ASP A 14 -4.68 1.55 4.96
C ASP A 14 -5.64 2.60 5.55
N ILE A 15 -5.57 3.80 5.01
CA ILE A 15 -6.44 4.92 5.36
C ILE A 15 -7.19 5.40 4.12
N THR A 16 -8.47 5.71 4.29
CA THR A 16 -9.32 6.28 3.26
C THR A 16 -10.25 7.33 3.85
N VAL A 17 -11.04 7.97 3.00
CA VAL A 17 -12.03 8.97 3.40
C VAL A 17 -13.26 8.32 4.03
N GLU A 18 -13.92 9.02 4.95
CA GLU A 18 -15.23 8.59 5.44
C GLU A 18 -16.26 8.60 4.30
N GLY A 19 -17.10 7.56 4.23
CA GLY A 19 -18.03 7.39 3.11
C GLY A 19 -17.36 6.98 1.79
N ALA A 20 -16.17 6.38 1.85
CA ALA A 20 -15.45 5.89 0.68
C ALA A 20 -16.34 5.03 -0.26
N THR A 21 -16.22 5.32 -1.54
CA THR A 21 -16.76 4.57 -2.67
C THR A 21 -15.66 3.75 -3.34
N ALA A 22 -16.00 2.88 -4.30
CA ALA A 22 -15.05 1.98 -4.95
C ALA A 22 -13.80 2.69 -5.53
N THR A 23 -13.95 3.91 -6.03
CA THR A 23 -12.87 4.71 -6.65
C THR A 23 -12.20 5.70 -5.69
N SER A 24 -12.57 5.67 -4.41
CA SER A 24 -12.04 6.60 -3.42
C SER A 24 -10.53 6.42 -3.23
N PRO A 25 -9.83 7.50 -2.83
CA PRO A 25 -8.39 7.45 -2.60
C PRO A 25 -8.07 6.68 -1.32
N HIS A 26 -7.02 5.87 -1.40
CA HIS A 26 -6.41 5.12 -0.31
C HIS A 26 -4.95 5.51 -0.15
N HIS A 27 -4.51 5.68 1.09
CA HIS A 27 -3.11 5.86 1.43
C HIS A 27 -2.67 4.75 2.36
N ILE A 28 -1.48 4.20 2.11
CA ILE A 28 -0.90 3.19 3.00
C ILE A 28 0.18 3.88 3.84
N MET A 29 -0.05 3.96 5.14
CA MET A 29 0.92 4.42 6.12
C MET A 29 1.80 3.25 6.57
N LEU A 30 3.11 3.47 6.66
CA LEU A 30 4.08 2.45 7.05
C LEU A 30 4.69 2.79 8.40
N PHE A 31 4.87 1.77 9.24
CA PHE A 31 5.40 1.88 10.59
C PHE A 31 6.52 0.87 10.81
N HIS A 32 7.53 1.24 11.59
CA HIS A 32 8.55 0.33 12.13
C HIS A 32 8.46 0.37 13.64
N LYS A 33 8.06 -0.73 14.29
CA LYS A 33 7.97 -0.81 15.74
C LYS A 33 7.20 0.37 16.37
N ASP A 34 5.97 0.59 15.92
CA ASP A 34 5.08 1.70 16.34
C ASP A 34 5.54 3.11 15.87
N GLN A 35 6.73 3.24 15.29
CA GLN A 35 7.21 4.51 14.74
C GLN A 35 6.72 4.72 13.30
N TYR A 36 6.01 5.81 13.05
CA TYR A 36 5.61 6.21 11.71
C TYR A 36 6.81 6.53 10.82
N LEU A 37 6.86 5.91 9.65
CA LEU A 37 7.94 6.08 8.67
C LEU A 37 7.57 7.01 7.50
N GLY A 38 6.28 7.11 7.20
CA GLY A 38 5.80 7.77 5.99
C GLY A 38 4.78 6.94 5.25
N THR A 39 4.61 7.24 3.98
CA THR A 39 3.55 6.67 3.14
C THR A 39 4.16 5.79 2.05
N ALA A 40 3.49 4.69 1.71
CA ALA A 40 3.97 3.73 0.72
C ALA A 40 4.12 4.36 -0.68
N THR A 41 3.30 5.38 -0.97
CA THR A 41 3.41 6.21 -2.16
C THR A 41 3.27 7.68 -1.81
N PRO A 42 3.84 8.61 -2.61
CA PRO A 42 3.70 10.05 -2.34
C PRO A 42 2.25 10.57 -2.48
N GLU A 43 1.50 10.00 -3.41
CA GLU A 43 0.11 10.38 -3.73
C GLU A 43 -0.81 9.18 -3.47
N PRO A 44 -2.03 9.39 -2.93
CA PRO A 44 -2.96 8.30 -2.68
C PRO A 44 -3.39 7.63 -3.99
N ARG A 45 -3.77 6.36 -3.89
CA ARG A 45 -4.20 5.54 -5.04
C ARG A 45 -5.70 5.31 -4.98
N SER A 46 -6.37 5.43 -6.12
CA SER A 46 -7.74 4.98 -6.24
C SER A 46 -7.84 3.48 -6.00
N PHE A 47 -9.00 3.05 -5.51
CA PHE A 47 -9.35 1.68 -5.18
C PHE A 47 -8.64 1.15 -3.92
N ALA A 48 -9.38 0.37 -3.14
CA ALA A 48 -8.85 -0.28 -1.96
C ALA A 48 -7.71 -1.24 -2.36
N PRO A 49 -6.50 -1.12 -1.79
CA PRO A 49 -5.41 -2.03 -2.08
C PRO A 49 -5.60 -3.36 -1.35
N ASP A 50 -5.08 -4.43 -1.94
CA ASP A 50 -4.91 -5.69 -1.23
C ASP A 50 -3.53 -5.71 -0.58
N MET A 51 -3.46 -5.95 0.73
CA MET A 51 -2.21 -5.96 1.48
C MET A 51 -2.01 -7.28 2.22
N LYS A 52 -0.76 -7.73 2.32
CA LYS A 52 -0.35 -8.92 3.08
C LYS A 52 1.02 -8.72 3.71
N LEU A 53 1.20 -9.21 4.94
CA LEU A 53 2.52 -9.38 5.51
C LEU A 53 3.13 -10.68 4.99
N LEU A 54 4.30 -10.61 4.37
CA LEU A 54 5.06 -11.81 3.94
C LEU A 54 5.96 -12.31 5.08
N ASN A 55 6.46 -11.39 5.90
CA ASN A 55 7.25 -11.63 7.11
C ASN A 55 7.24 -10.34 7.96
N THR A 56 8.02 -10.31 9.04
CA THR A 56 8.09 -9.19 9.99
C THR A 56 8.62 -7.88 9.40
N GLN A 57 9.29 -7.92 8.25
CA GLN A 57 9.93 -6.76 7.61
C GLN A 57 9.38 -6.44 6.21
N THR A 58 8.45 -7.24 5.69
CA THR A 58 8.00 -7.16 4.30
C THR A 58 6.48 -7.12 4.20
N VAL A 59 5.99 -6.05 3.61
CA VAL A 59 4.58 -5.86 3.24
C VAL A 59 4.46 -5.98 1.73
N SER A 60 3.62 -6.90 1.26
CA SER A 60 3.23 -7.00 -0.14
C SER A 60 1.92 -6.28 -0.37
N VAL A 61 1.87 -5.43 -1.40
CA VAL A 61 0.72 -4.62 -1.77
C VAL A 61 0.37 -4.87 -3.23
N THR A 62 -0.91 -5.11 -3.49
CA THR A 62 -1.48 -5.10 -4.83
C THR A 62 -2.33 -3.84 -4.98
N TYR A 63 -1.88 -2.94 -5.84
CA TYR A 63 -2.65 -1.77 -6.24
C TYR A 63 -3.52 -2.10 -7.45
N TYR A 64 -4.76 -1.65 -7.42
CA TYR A 64 -5.67 -1.74 -8.55
C TYR A 64 -5.72 -0.41 -9.30
N TYR A 65 -5.91 -0.47 -10.61
CA TYR A 65 -6.09 0.73 -11.43
C TYR A 65 -6.97 0.42 -12.65
N ALA A 66 -7.73 1.42 -13.09
CA ALA A 66 -8.55 1.30 -14.28
C ALA A 66 -7.67 1.36 -15.53
N LYS A 67 -7.94 0.47 -16.49
CA LYS A 67 -7.40 0.50 -17.85
C LYS A 67 -8.40 1.16 -18.80
N PRO A 68 -7.96 1.60 -19.99
CA PRO A 68 -8.87 2.08 -21.03
C PRO A 68 -9.96 1.05 -21.33
N GLY A 69 -11.22 1.44 -21.17
CA GLY A 69 -12.39 0.57 -21.38
C GLY A 69 -12.92 -0.14 -20.13
N ASP A 70 -12.24 -0.06 -18.98
CA ASP A 70 -12.77 -0.59 -17.73
C ASP A 70 -14.01 0.19 -17.28
N PRO A 71 -15.02 -0.47 -16.68
CA PRO A 71 -16.07 0.22 -15.94
C PRO A 71 -15.47 1.01 -14.76
N LYS A 72 -16.10 2.14 -14.42
CA LYS A 72 -15.62 3.07 -13.39
C LYS A 72 -15.18 2.39 -12.08
N ASP A 73 -15.98 1.43 -11.62
CA ASP A 73 -15.81 0.79 -10.31
C ASP A 73 -15.27 -0.64 -10.39
N GLN A 74 -14.78 -1.07 -11.57
CA GLN A 74 -14.28 -2.43 -11.80
C GLN A 74 -12.91 -2.41 -12.50
N PRO A 75 -11.84 -2.06 -11.77
CA PRO A 75 -10.50 -2.01 -12.35
C PRO A 75 -9.99 -3.40 -12.70
N SER A 76 -9.41 -3.55 -13.89
CA SER A 76 -8.75 -4.79 -14.33
C SER A 76 -7.21 -4.70 -14.26
N GLY A 77 -6.66 -3.50 -14.04
CA GLY A 77 -5.24 -3.28 -13.82
C GLY A 77 -4.79 -3.68 -12.42
N ARG A 78 -3.62 -4.31 -12.34
CA ARG A 78 -2.96 -4.70 -11.09
C ARG A 78 -1.48 -4.36 -11.14
N ALA A 79 -0.96 -3.84 -10.05
CA ALA A 79 0.46 -3.56 -9.86
C ALA A 79 0.88 -4.11 -8.50
N HIS A 80 1.90 -4.97 -8.49
CA HIS A 80 2.40 -5.63 -7.29
C HIS A 80 3.68 -4.97 -6.83
N VAL A 81 3.72 -4.61 -5.54
CA VAL A 81 4.83 -3.91 -4.92
C VAL A 81 5.11 -4.49 -3.55
N ASN A 82 6.38 -4.75 -3.26
CA ASN A 82 6.85 -5.11 -1.93
C ASN A 82 7.54 -3.91 -1.29
N PHE A 83 7.12 -3.59 -0.07
CA PHE A 83 7.78 -2.64 0.80
C PHE A 83 8.56 -3.44 1.83
N ILE A 84 9.87 -3.19 1.92
CA ILE A 84 10.78 -3.96 2.76
C ILE A 84 11.54 -3.00 3.67
N TRP A 85 11.57 -3.28 4.97
CA TRP A 85 12.44 -2.56 5.89
C TRP A 85 13.90 -2.97 5.68
N ASP A 86 14.76 -2.02 5.31
CA ASP A 86 16.21 -2.19 5.18
C ASP A 86 16.89 -1.72 6.47
N HIS A 87 17.35 -2.68 7.27
CA HIS A 87 18.03 -2.44 8.55
C HIS A 87 19.31 -1.62 8.44
N ALA A 88 20.08 -1.83 7.36
CA ALA A 88 21.36 -1.14 7.18
C ALA A 88 21.14 0.34 6.85
N LYS A 89 20.14 0.63 6.02
CA LYS A 89 19.81 1.99 5.59
C LYS A 89 18.79 2.69 6.50
N LYS A 90 18.19 1.94 7.45
CA LYS A 90 17.12 2.40 8.34
C LYS A 90 15.97 3.08 7.59
N LYS A 91 15.54 2.46 6.49
CA LYS A 91 14.46 2.97 5.64
C LYS A 91 13.72 1.85 4.95
N VAL A 92 12.53 2.15 4.44
CA VAL A 92 11.81 1.24 3.54
C VAL A 92 12.40 1.33 2.14
N ILE A 93 12.62 0.18 1.52
CA ILE A 93 12.89 0.04 0.09
C ILE A 93 11.62 -0.48 -0.60
N MET A 94 11.38 0.01 -1.81
CA MET A 94 10.28 -0.42 -2.65
C MET A 94 10.84 -1.32 -3.76
N ASP A 95 10.24 -2.48 -3.93
CA ASP A 95 10.51 -3.41 -5.02
C ASP A 95 9.23 -3.66 -5.82
N GLY A 96 9.31 -3.55 -7.15
CA GLY A 96 8.16 -3.56 -8.05
C GLY A 96 7.79 -2.19 -8.60
N ASN A 97 6.73 -2.17 -9.42
CA ASN A 97 6.29 -0.97 -10.13
C ASN A 97 4.94 -0.51 -9.61
N LEU A 98 4.80 0.80 -9.41
CA LEU A 98 3.51 1.41 -9.08
C LEU A 98 2.59 1.43 -10.30
N PRO A 99 1.26 1.53 -10.11
CA PRO A 99 0.34 1.78 -11.21
C PRO A 99 0.80 2.98 -12.05
N PRO A 100 0.60 2.92 -13.39
CA PRO A 100 0.84 4.07 -14.23
C PRO A 100 0.03 5.27 -13.74
N ARG A 101 0.61 6.47 -13.84
CA ARG A 101 -0.15 7.70 -13.67
C ARG A 101 -0.99 7.87 -14.94
N GLY A 102 -2.30 7.88 -14.79
CA GLY A 102 -3.25 8.15 -15.88
C GLY A 102 -3.20 9.60 -16.31
#